data_AF-A0AAE7AXF7-F1
#
_entry.id   AF-A0AAE7AXF7-F1
#
_cell.length_a   1.000
_cell.length_b   1.000
_cell.length_c   1.000
_cell.angle_alpha   90.00
_cell.angle_beta   90.00
_cell.angle_gamma   90.00
#
_symmetry.space_group_name_H-M   'P 1'
#
loop_
_entity.id
_entity.type
_entity.pdbx_description
1 polymer ?
#
loop_
_entity_poly.entity_id
_entity_poly.type
_entity_poly.pdbx_seq_one_letter_code
_entity_poly.pdbx_strand_id
1 'polypeptide(L)'
;MKKAKQGFTLLEVLVALAIFATAAIATIRSVSQHINTLNFLEEKTFAAMVADNQMAKVLLSGSKPSKKKGKETLAQRDWFWTVEPVSTTGDMLQAFDVKVATSEKGSPVVTVRSYVPK
;
A
#
# COMPACT_ATOMS: atom_id res chain seq x y z
N MET A 1 24.96 58.75 24.94
CA MET A 1 25.76 57.75 24.21
C MET A 1 24.87 57.07 23.17
N LYS A 2 25.12 57.29 21.86
CA LYS A 2 24.34 56.62 20.80
C LYS A 2 24.82 55.17 20.69
N LYS A 3 23.95 54.21 21.00
CA LYS A 3 24.20 52.79 20.67
C LYS A 3 24.37 52.68 19.15
N ALA A 4 25.53 52.23 18.68
CA ALA A 4 25.70 51.86 17.29
C ALA A 4 24.75 50.71 16.97
N LYS A 5 23.91 50.85 15.94
CA LYS A 5 23.12 49.73 15.43
C LYS A 5 24.10 48.75 14.78
N GLN A 6 24.32 47.61 15.40
CA GLN A 6 25.05 46.49 14.79
C GLN A 6 24.14 45.87 13.73
N GLY A 7 24.54 45.96 12.47
CA GLY A 7 23.89 45.26 11.35
C GLY A 7 24.45 43.84 11.22
N PHE A 8 23.73 42.98 10.49
CA PHE A 8 24.21 41.64 10.15
C PHE A 8 25.37 41.70 9.16
N THR A 9 26.36 40.82 9.36
CA THR A 9 27.43 40.60 8.40
C THR A 9 26.95 39.76 7.22
N LEU A 10 27.61 39.88 6.06
CA LEU A 10 27.36 39.01 4.92
C LEU A 10 27.55 37.53 5.27
N LEU A 11 28.53 37.21 6.13
CA LEU A 11 28.79 35.85 6.58
C LEU A 11 27.59 35.28 7.35
N GLU A 12 26.99 36.05 8.27
CA GLU A 12 25.83 35.59 9.05
C GLU A 12 24.63 35.32 8.15
N VAL A 13 24.36 36.18 7.16
CA VAL A 13 23.25 35.96 6.22
C VAL A 13 23.50 34.71 5.36
N LEU A 14 24.73 34.51 4.88
CA LEU A 14 25.08 33.30 4.12
C LEU A 14 24.94 32.03 4.95
N VAL A 15 25.41 32.05 6.20
CA VAL A 15 25.28 30.90 7.12
C VAL A 15 23.81 30.65 7.45
N ALA A 16 23.02 31.69 7.72
CA ALA A 16 21.59 31.56 7.98
C ALA A 16 20.85 30.96 6.78
N LEU A 17 21.16 31.41 5.56
CA LEU A 17 20.60 30.85 4.33
C LEU A 17 21.02 29.39 4.13
N ALA A 18 22.26 29.03 4.44
CA ALA A 18 22.72 27.65 4.35
C ALA A 18 21.97 26.73 5.33
N ILE A 19 21.80 27.16 6.58
CA ILE A 19 21.01 26.42 7.60
C ILE A 19 19.55 26.33 7.16
N PHE A 20 18.98 27.42 6.69
CA PHE A 20 17.60 27.44 6.20
C PHE A 20 17.41 26.50 5.00
N ALA A 21 18.30 26.54 4.02
CA ALA A 21 18.24 25.70 2.84
C ALA A 21 18.33 24.21 3.19
N THR A 22 19.22 23.83 4.12
CA THR A 22 19.32 22.44 4.59
C THR A 22 18.06 21.98 5.33
N ALA A 23 17.49 22.81 6.20
CA ALA A 23 16.22 22.53 6.86
C ALA A 23 15.06 22.38 5.87
N ALA A 24 15.00 23.25 4.85
CA ALA A 24 13.98 23.19 3.80
C ALA A 24 14.08 21.89 2.99
N ILE A 25 15.29 21.49 2.59
CA ILE A 25 15.51 20.21 1.87
C ILE A 25 15.08 19.02 2.73
N ALA A 26 15.45 19.01 4.01
CA ALA A 26 15.04 17.94 4.93
C ALA A 26 13.51 17.85 5.05
N THR A 27 12.84 19.01 5.14
CA THR A 27 11.38 19.08 5.23
C THR A 27 10.71 18.55 3.97
N ILE A 28 11.18 18.98 2.79
CA ILE A 28 10.65 18.49 1.50
C ILE A 28 10.81 16.97 1.39
N ARG A 29 11.97 16.43 1.76
CA ARG A 29 12.20 14.98 1.75
C ARG A 29 11.25 14.24 2.70
N SER A 30 11.01 14.79 3.89
CA SER A 30 10.04 14.23 4.85
C SER A 30 8.63 14.20 4.28
N VAL A 31 8.20 15.27 3.62
CA VAL A 31 6.88 15.35 2.98
C VAL A 31 6.76 14.36 1.83
N SER A 32 7.77 14.28 0.96
CA SER A 32 7.77 13.31 -0.15
C SER A 32 7.71 11.87 0.36
N GLN A 33 8.44 11.55 1.43
CA GLN A 33 8.39 10.22 2.04
C GLN A 33 7.01 9.93 2.65
N HIS A 34 6.37 10.93 3.26
CA HIS A 34 5.02 10.80 3.80
C HIS A 34 4.00 10.51 2.69
N ILE A 35 4.06 11.25 1.57
CA ILE A 35 3.19 11.01 0.40
C ILE A 35 3.38 9.60 -0.16
N ASN A 36 4.63 9.14 -0.32
CA ASN A 36 4.91 7.78 -0.78
C ASN A 36 4.32 6.72 0.16
N THR A 37 4.39 6.96 1.47
CA THR A 37 3.82 6.07 2.48
C THR A 37 2.30 6.02 2.38
N LEU A 38 1.64 7.17 2.20
CA LEU A 38 0.19 7.25 2.01
C LEU A 38 -0.24 6.49 0.75
N ASN A 39 0.45 6.68 -0.37
CA ASN A 39 0.15 5.97 -1.61
C ASN A 39 0.25 4.44 -1.44
N PHE A 40 1.28 3.97 -0.72
CA PHE A 40 1.44 2.56 -0.42
C PHE A 40 0.33 2.00 0.49
N LEU A 41 -0.06 2.76 1.53
CA LEU A 41 -1.15 2.38 2.43
C LEU A 41 -2.50 2.34 1.71
N GLU A 42 -2.76 3.32 0.86
CA GLU A 42 -3.97 3.36 0.02
C GLU A 42 -4.04 2.14 -0.89
N GLU A 43 -2.95 1.84 -1.61
CA GLU A 43 -2.88 0.68 -2.50
C GLU A 43 -3.13 -0.63 -1.73
N LYS A 44 -2.48 -0.80 -0.58
CA LYS A 44 -2.66 -1.98 0.26
C LYS A 44 -4.08 -2.10 0.82
N THR A 45 -4.69 -0.97 1.20
CA THR A 45 -6.06 -0.95 1.75
C THR A 45 -7.07 -1.37 0.70
N PHE A 46 -7.02 -0.78 -0.49
CA PHE A 46 -7.95 -1.13 -1.56
C PHE A 46 -7.71 -2.54 -2.11
N ALA A 47 -6.46 -2.99 -2.21
CA ALA A 47 -6.14 -4.38 -2.54
C ALA A 47 -6.74 -5.36 -1.52
N ALA A 48 -6.67 -5.04 -0.23
CA ALA A 48 -7.27 -5.85 0.83
C ALA A 48 -8.79 -5.88 0.74
N MET A 49 -9.45 -4.74 0.48
CA MET A 49 -10.90 -4.70 0.27
C MET A 49 -11.34 -5.58 -0.92
N VAL A 50 -10.60 -5.56 -2.03
CA VAL A 50 -10.85 -6.47 -3.15
C VAL A 50 -10.64 -7.92 -2.75
N ALA A 51 -9.60 -8.22 -1.96
CA ALA A 51 -9.36 -9.57 -1.45
C ALA A 51 -10.53 -10.05 -0.56
N ASP A 52 -11.03 -9.20 0.33
CA ASP A 52 -12.18 -9.47 1.20
C ASP A 52 -13.45 -9.73 0.38
N ASN A 53 -13.72 -8.90 -0.63
CA ASN A 53 -14.86 -9.08 -1.54
C ASN A 53 -14.78 -10.44 -2.26
N GLN A 54 -13.60 -10.81 -2.76
CA GLN A 54 -13.41 -12.08 -3.48
C GLN A 54 -13.45 -13.29 -2.55
N MET A 55 -12.89 -13.17 -1.35
CA MET A 55 -13.01 -14.19 -0.32
C MET A 55 -14.47 -14.42 0.05
N ALA A 56 -15.24 -13.36 0.30
CA ALA A 56 -16.67 -13.46 0.57
C ALA A 56 -17.43 -14.15 -0.56
N LYS A 57 -17.13 -13.85 -1.83
CA LYS A 57 -17.75 -14.53 -2.99
C LYS A 57 -17.45 -16.04 -3.02
N VAL A 58 -16.24 -16.45 -2.66
CA VAL A 58 -15.87 -17.87 -2.57
C VAL A 58 -16.57 -18.55 -1.39
N LEU A 59 -16.64 -17.89 -0.24
CA LEU A 59 -17.33 -18.42 0.94
C LEU A 59 -18.83 -18.59 0.71
N LEU A 60 -19.46 -17.63 0.02
CA LEU A 60 -20.89 -17.65 -0.28
C LEU A 60 -21.25 -18.62 -1.41
N SER A 61 -20.30 -19.04 -2.25
CA SER A 61 -20.62 -19.96 -3.36
C SER A 61 -20.92 -21.39 -2.90
N GLY A 62 -20.66 -21.73 -1.64
CA GLY A 62 -20.97 -23.04 -1.03
C GLY A 62 -20.33 -24.24 -1.74
N SER A 63 -19.37 -23.97 -2.63
CA SER A 63 -18.75 -24.93 -3.52
C SER A 63 -17.25 -24.96 -3.28
N LYS A 64 -16.64 -26.11 -3.53
CA LYS A 64 -15.19 -26.30 -3.39
C LYS A 64 -14.44 -25.17 -4.10
N PRO A 65 -13.49 -24.50 -3.43
CA PRO A 65 -12.67 -23.48 -4.05
C PRO A 65 -12.00 -24.02 -5.31
N SER A 66 -12.11 -23.27 -6.40
CA SER A 66 -11.52 -23.61 -7.69
C SER A 66 -10.68 -22.45 -8.21
N LYS A 67 -9.76 -22.76 -9.12
CA LYS A 67 -8.88 -21.73 -9.69
C LYS A 67 -9.72 -20.76 -10.52
N LYS A 68 -9.74 -19.50 -10.10
CA LYS A 68 -10.46 -18.41 -10.80
C LYS A 68 -9.59 -17.17 -10.85
N LYS A 69 -9.78 -16.35 -11.86
CA LYS A 69 -9.17 -15.02 -11.95
C LYS A 69 -10.16 -14.05 -12.55
N GLY A 70 -9.95 -12.77 -12.30
CA GLY A 70 -10.77 -11.74 -12.87
C GLY A 70 -10.26 -10.35 -12.55
N LYS A 71 -11.11 -9.38 -12.87
CA LYS A 71 -10.87 -7.96 -12.64
C LYS A 71 -11.98 -7.41 -11.77
N GLU A 72 -11.65 -6.50 -10.86
CA GLU A 72 -12.61 -5.73 -10.07
C GLU A 72 -12.19 -4.27 -10.07
N THR A 73 -13.11 -3.37 -10.38
CA THR A 73 -12.85 -1.93 -10.32
C THR A 73 -13.24 -1.41 -8.95
N LEU A 74 -12.29 -0.85 -8.21
CA LEU A 74 -12.50 -0.27 -6.87
C LEU A 74 -11.63 0.98 -6.72
N ALA A 75 -12.21 2.05 -6.17
CA ALA A 75 -11.57 3.37 -6.07
C ALA A 75 -11.02 3.89 -7.41
N GLN A 76 -11.81 3.76 -8.48
CA GLN A 76 -11.44 4.15 -9.86
C GLN A 76 -10.19 3.46 -10.42
N ARG A 77 -9.74 2.36 -9.80
CA ARG A 77 -8.62 1.54 -10.25
C ARG A 77 -9.09 0.12 -10.55
N ASP A 78 -8.54 -0.46 -11.60
CA ASP A 78 -8.73 -1.87 -11.92
C ASP A 78 -7.76 -2.74 -11.11
N TRP A 79 -8.30 -3.74 -10.42
CA TRP A 79 -7.56 -4.71 -9.64
C TRP A 79 -7.69 -6.10 -10.26
N PHE A 80 -6.57 -6.82 -10.34
CA PHE A 80 -6.51 -8.15 -10.90
C PHE A 80 -6.39 -9.16 -9.78
N TRP A 81 -7.42 -9.97 -9.61
CA TRP A 81 -7.49 -10.95 -8.52
C TRP A 81 -7.40 -12.37 -9.06
N THR A 82 -6.82 -13.26 -8.26
CA THR A 82 -6.75 -14.70 -8.52
C THR A 82 -7.09 -15.47 -7.25
N VAL A 83 -7.97 -16.45 -7.36
CA VAL A 83 -8.28 -17.45 -6.35
C VAL A 83 -7.56 -18.73 -6.73
N GLU A 84 -6.72 -19.26 -5.84
CA GLU A 84 -5.98 -20.50 -6.07
C GLU A 84 -6.20 -21.49 -4.92
N PRO A 85 -6.74 -22.68 -5.16
CA PRO A 85 -6.86 -23.72 -4.15
C PRO A 85 -5.48 -24.16 -3.65
N VAL A 86 -5.39 -24.42 -2.35
CA VAL A 86 -4.16 -24.87 -1.69
C VAL A 86 -4.39 -26.26 -1.11
N SER A 87 -3.48 -27.19 -1.43
CA SER A 87 -3.53 -28.55 -0.88
C SER A 87 -3.40 -28.53 0.64
N THR A 88 -4.32 -29.21 1.31
CA THR A 88 -4.34 -29.42 2.76
C THR A 88 -4.13 -30.91 3.07
N THR A 89 -3.41 -31.22 4.14
CA THR A 89 -3.09 -32.61 4.51
C THR A 89 -4.26 -33.35 5.17
N GLY A 90 -5.26 -32.63 5.71
CA GLY A 90 -6.41 -33.20 6.41
C GLY A 90 -7.69 -33.24 5.58
N ASP A 91 -8.67 -34.03 6.05
CA ASP A 91 -9.96 -34.22 5.36
C ASP A 91 -11.10 -33.32 5.79
N MET A 92 -10.90 -32.51 6.83
CA MET A 92 -11.95 -31.61 7.33
C MET A 92 -11.97 -30.25 6.63
N LEU A 93 -10.81 -29.77 6.15
CA LEU A 93 -10.67 -28.40 5.63
C LEU A 93 -10.03 -28.37 4.24
N GLN A 94 -10.50 -27.45 3.41
CA GLN A 94 -9.87 -26.98 2.17
C GLN A 94 -9.37 -25.56 2.37
N ALA A 95 -8.22 -25.23 1.77
CA ALA A 95 -7.66 -23.88 1.80
C ALA A 95 -7.66 -23.27 0.39
N PHE A 96 -7.70 -21.95 0.33
CA PHE A 96 -7.49 -21.20 -0.91
C PHE A 96 -6.81 -19.87 -0.61
N ASP A 97 -5.99 -19.42 -1.56
CA ASP A 97 -5.36 -18.11 -1.54
C ASP A 97 -6.11 -17.15 -2.46
N VAL A 98 -6.41 -15.96 -1.96
CA VAL A 98 -6.86 -14.81 -2.75
C VAL A 98 -5.68 -13.87 -2.92
N LYS A 99 -5.23 -13.69 -4.16
CA LYS A 99 -4.12 -12.84 -4.55
C LYS A 99 -4.64 -11.64 -5.32
N VAL A 100 -4.26 -10.43 -4.95
CA VAL A 100 -4.68 -9.20 -5.62
C VAL A 100 -3.47 -8.40 -6.07
N ALA A 101 -3.44 -8.03 -7.35
CA ALA A 101 -2.36 -7.29 -7.99
C ALA A 101 -2.87 -6.06 -8.75
N THR A 102 -1.99 -5.11 -9.02
CA THR A 102 -2.26 -3.91 -9.82
C THR A 102 -2.18 -4.14 -11.34
N SER A 103 -1.70 -5.30 -11.77
CA SER A 103 -1.66 -5.71 -13.19
C SER A 103 -1.80 -7.23 -13.34
N GLU A 104 -2.23 -7.70 -14.51
CA GLU A 104 -2.50 -9.14 -14.75
C GLU A 104 -1.31 -10.06 -14.52
N LYS A 105 -0.08 -9.58 -14.78
CA LYS A 105 1.17 -10.34 -14.62
C LYS A 105 2.03 -9.81 -13.48
N GLY A 106 1.49 -8.88 -12.69
CA GLY A 106 2.18 -8.27 -11.56
C GLY A 106 2.31 -9.21 -10.37
N SER A 107 3.23 -8.88 -9.47
CA SER A 107 3.26 -9.52 -8.15
C SER A 107 2.05 -9.05 -7.33
N PRO A 108 1.46 -9.91 -6.50
CA PRO A 108 0.34 -9.52 -5.66
C PRO A 108 0.76 -8.50 -4.60
N VAL A 109 -0.02 -7.44 -4.45
CA VAL A 109 0.09 -6.45 -3.36
C VAL A 109 -0.34 -7.09 -2.05
N VAL A 110 -1.40 -7.91 -2.10
CA VAL A 110 -1.96 -8.63 -0.97
C VAL A 110 -2.23 -10.08 -1.36
N THR A 111 -1.90 -11.00 -0.46
CA THR A 111 -2.30 -12.40 -0.52
C THR A 111 -2.93 -12.79 0.82
N VAL A 112 -4.16 -13.30 0.79
CA VAL A 112 -4.88 -13.77 1.97
C VAL A 112 -5.20 -15.24 1.80
N ARG A 113 -4.91 -16.06 2.81
CA ARG A 113 -5.31 -17.46 2.86
C ARG A 113 -6.54 -17.63 3.73
N SER A 114 -7.52 -18.38 3.24
CA SER A 114 -8.71 -18.76 4.00
C SER A 114 -8.94 -20.27 3.97
N TYR A 115 -9.74 -20.74 4.92
CA TYR A 115 -10.08 -22.15 5.10
C TYR A 115 -11.59 -22.32 5.13
N VAL A 116 -12.07 -23.35 4.44
CA VAL A 116 -13.48 -23.75 4.41
C VAL A 116 -13.61 -25.24 4.75
N PRO A 117 -14.71 -25.68 5.37
CA PRO A 117 -15.04 -27.10 5.49
C PRO A 117 -15.09 -27.77 4.12
N LYS A 118 -14.66 -29.04 4.04
CA LYS A 118 -14.73 -29.83 2.79
C LYS A 118 -16.16 -30.17 2.37
#